data_AF-A0A9N9PID0-F1
#
_entry.id   AF-A0A9N9PID0-F1
#
_cell.length_a   1.000
_cell.length_b   1.000
_cell.length_c   1.000
_cell.angle_alpha   90.00
_cell.angle_beta   90.00
_cell.angle_gamma   90.00
#
_symmetry.space_group_name_H-M   'P 1'
#
loop_
_entity.id
_entity.type
_entity.pdbx_description
1 polymer ?
#
loop_
_entity_poly.entity_id
_entity_poly.type
_entity_poly.pdbx_seq_one_letter_code
_entity_poly.pdbx_strand_id
1 'polypeptide(L)' 'VKKLKTSNKPKESDLNENELKQAQIITELRNKYKCSQHVTPCYVENERHLELIPSRLVLWAHDIV' A
#
# COMPACT_ATOMS: atom_id res chain seq x y z
N VAL A 1 29.67 1.50 29.13
CA VAL A 1 29.05 2.21 27.98
C VAL A 1 27.74 1.52 27.63
N LYS A 2 26.58 2.10 27.97
CA LYS A 2 25.27 1.53 27.63
C LYS A 2 25.07 1.68 26.12
N LYS A 3 25.11 0.57 25.37
CA LYS A 3 24.70 0.58 23.96
C LYS A 3 23.19 0.83 23.92
N LEU A 4 22.75 2.03 23.57
CA LEU A 4 21.35 2.26 23.21
C LEU A 4 21.06 1.35 22.01
N LYS A 5 20.13 0.41 22.18
CA LYS A 5 19.53 -0.28 21.03
C LYS A 5 18.80 0.79 20.23
N THR A 6 19.42 1.29 19.17
CA THR A 6 18.71 2.05 18.15
C THR A 6 17.68 1.09 17.56
N SER A 7 16.42 1.35 17.89
CA SER A 7 15.28 0.68 17.28
C SER A 7 15.38 0.93 15.78
N ASN A 8 15.90 -0.05 15.03
CA ASN A 8 16.08 -0.01 13.58
C ASN A 8 14.73 -0.16 12.86
N LYS A 9 13.74 0.62 13.31
CA LYS A 9 12.42 0.69 12.69
C LYS A 9 12.56 1.63 11.51
N PRO A 10 12.21 1.18 10.29
CA PRO A 10 12.14 2.05 9.13
C PRO A 10 11.25 3.25 9.46
N LYS A 11 11.72 4.46 9.17
CA LYS A 11 10.94 5.68 9.30
C LYS A 11 10.46 6.11 7.92
N GLU A 12 9.33 6.82 7.88
CA GLU A 12 8.84 7.44 6.64
C GLU A 12 9.85 8.46 6.08
N SER A 13 10.69 9.06 6.94
CA SER A 13 11.79 9.94 6.53
C SER A 13 12.90 9.22 5.75
N ASP A 14 12.92 7.89 5.79
CA ASP A 14 13.91 7.08 5.08
C ASP A 14 13.42 6.70 3.66
N LEU A 15 12.17 7.04 3.33
CA LEU A 15 11.58 6.79 2.02
C LEU A 15 11.98 7.85 1.01
N ASN A 16 12.30 7.42 -0.21
CA ASN A 16 12.53 8.32 -1.33
C ASN A 16 11.20 8.88 -1.88
N GLU A 17 11.28 9.93 -2.72
CA GLU A 17 10.08 10.59 -3.27
C GLU A 17 9.18 9.61 -4.05
N ASN A 18 9.78 8.62 -4.72
CA ASN A 18 9.07 7.62 -5.50
C ASN A 18 8.29 6.66 -4.58
N GLU A 19 8.93 6.18 -3.52
CA GLU A 19 8.33 5.33 -2.50
C GLU A 19 7.19 6.05 -1.77
N LEU A 20 7.35 7.36 -1.53
CA LEU A 20 6.31 8.19 -0.92
C LEU A 20 5.09 8.33 -1.84
N LYS A 21 5.32 8.57 -3.15
CA LYS A 21 4.24 8.59 -4.16
C LYS A 21 3.55 7.24 -4.28
N GLN A 22 4.30 6.14 -4.32
CA GLN A 22 3.74 4.79 -4.34
C GLN A 22 2.87 4.53 -3.11
N ALA A 23 3.33 4.90 -1.90
CA ALA A 23 2.54 4.76 -0.67
C ALA A 23 1.24 5.59 -0.70
N GLN A 24 1.28 6.81 -1.25
CA GLN A 24 0.10 7.64 -1.46
C GLN A 24 -0.88 6.97 -2.42
N ILE A 25 -0.41 6.51 -3.58
CA ILE A 25 -1.23 5.82 -4.58
C ILE A 25 -1.88 4.57 -3.98
N ILE A 26 -1.12 3.73 -3.27
CA ILE A 26 -1.65 2.54 -2.59
C ILE A 26 -2.77 2.91 -1.61
N THR A 27 -2.59 4.00 -0.84
CA THR A 27 -3.58 4.48 0.12
C THR A 27 -4.85 4.95 -0.58
N GLU A 28 -4.73 5.69 -1.67
CA GLU A 28 -5.87 6.12 -2.49
C GLU A 28 -6.61 4.93 -3.11
N LEU A 29 -5.89 3.96 -3.69
CA LEU A 29 -6.47 2.75 -4.25
C LEU A 29 -7.22 1.95 -3.18
N ARG A 30 -6.65 1.81 -1.98
CA ARG A 30 -7.31 1.16 -0.84
C ARG A 30 -8.60 1.85 -0.42
N ASN A 31 -8.61 3.17 -0.44
CA ASN A 31 -9.79 3.95 -0.07
C ASN A 31 -10.87 3.91 -1.16
N LYS A 32 -10.46 3.93 -2.42
CA LYS A 32 -11.35 3.87 -3.59
C LYS A 32 -12.03 2.51 -3.72
N TYR A 33 -11.28 1.43 -3.53
CA TYR A 33 -11.75 0.06 -3.75
C TYR A 33 -12.17 -0.65 -2.45
N LYS A 34 -12.82 0.08 -1.54
CA LYS A 34 -13.38 -0.53 -0.33
C LYS A 34 -14.47 -1.52 -0.72
N CYS A 35 -14.31 -2.77 -0.28
CA CYS A 35 -15.32 -3.80 -0.48
C CYS A 35 -16.23 -3.86 0.76
N SER A 36 -17.53 -4.00 0.55
CA SER A 36 -18.50 -4.26 1.63
C SER A 36 -18.63 -5.74 1.97
N GLN A 37 -18.22 -6.63 1.07
CA GLN A 37 -18.34 -8.09 1.23
C GLN A 37 -17.05 -8.74 1.75
N HIS A 38 -15.89 -8.20 1.42
CA HIS A 38 -14.59 -8.72 1.83
C HIS A 38 -13.86 -7.75 2.76
N VAL A 39 -13.01 -8.30 3.62
CA VAL A 39 -12.12 -7.51 4.49
C VAL A 39 -11.03 -6.82 3.66
N THR A 40 -10.68 -7.40 2.52
CA THR A 40 -9.69 -6.91 1.55
C THR A 40 -10.34 -5.92 0.57
N PRO A 41 -9.61 -4.87 0.14
CA PRO A 41 -10.07 -4.02 -0.94
C PRO A 41 -10.29 -4.85 -2.21
N CYS A 42 -11.36 -4.58 -2.95
CA CYS A 42 -11.70 -5.31 -4.16
C CYS A 42 -11.93 -4.35 -5.32
N TYR A 43 -11.30 -4.63 -6.45
CA TYR A 43 -11.72 -4.07 -7.72
C TYR A 43 -12.98 -4.81 -8.17
N VAL A 44 -14.07 -4.09 -8.42
CA VAL A 44 -15.35 -4.69 -8.84
C VAL A 44 -15.56 -4.36 -10.31
N GLU A 45 -15.66 -5.40 -11.14
CA GLU A 45 -15.97 -5.28 -12.56
C GLU A 45 -17.02 -6.33 -12.92
N ASN A 46 -18.17 -5.90 -13.46
CA ASN A 46 -19.29 -6.77 -13.84
C ASN A 46 -19.68 -7.77 -12.73
N GLU A 47 -19.86 -7.27 -11.50
CA GLU A 47 -20.18 -8.05 -10.29
C GLU A 47 -19.09 -9.04 -9.84
N ARG A 48 -17.97 -9.12 -10.57
CA ARG A 48 -16.81 -9.91 -10.16
C ARG A 48 -15.93 -9.10 -9.23
N HIS A 49 -15.68 -9.67 -8.05
CA HIS A 49 -14.77 -9.11 -7.07
C HIS A 49 -13.36 -9.65 -7.35
N LEU A 50 -12.44 -8.75 -7.67
CA LEU A 50 -11.01 -9.01 -7.78
C LEU A 50 -10.33 -8.45 -6.54
N GLU A 51 -9.90 -9.33 -5.64
CA GLU A 51 -9.21 -8.93 -4.42
C GLU A 51 -7.88 -8.24 -4.75
N LEU A 52 -7.72 -7.02 -4.25
CA LEU A 52 -6.49 -6.26 -4.34
C LEU A 52 -5.59 -6.64 -3.16
N ILE A 53 -4.92 -7.77 -3.34
CA ILE A 53 -3.87 -8.27 -2.44
C ILE A 53 -2.73 -7.22 -2.38
N PRO A 54 -2.05 -7.04 -1.24
CA PRO A 54 -0.97 -6.06 -1.10
C PRO A 54 0.06 -6.08 -2.24
N SER A 55 0.49 -7.26 -2.70
CA SER A 55 1.43 -7.39 -3.83
C SER A 55 0.89 -6.78 -5.12
N ARG A 56 -0.42 -6.89 -5.38
CA ARG A 56 -1.07 -6.31 -6.56
C ARG A 56 -1.16 -4.80 -6.47
N LEU A 57 -1.43 -4.26 -5.28
CA LEU A 57 -1.43 -2.82 -5.03
C LEU A 57 -0.04 -2.21 -5.22
N VAL A 58 1.01 -2.89 -4.76
CA VAL A 58 2.40 -2.43 -4.94
C VAL A 58 2.80 -2.43 -6.41
N LEU A 59 2.51 -3.51 -7.15
CA LEU A 59 2.77 -3.57 -8.59
C LEU A 59 2.02 -2.47 -9.35
N TRP A 60 0.74 -2.27 -9.02
CA TRP A 60 -0.05 -1.25 -9.69
C TRP A 60 0.46 0.17 -9.39
N ALA A 61 0.83 0.44 -8.14
CA ALA A 61 1.43 1.72 -7.76
C ALA A 61 2.80 1.95 -8.43
N HIS A 62 3.57 0.88 -8.64
CA HIS A 62 4.81 0.95 -9.41
C HIS A 62 4.56 1.27 -10.88
N ASP A 63 3.53 0.68 -11.51
CA ASP A 63 3.21 0.94 -12.93
C ASP A 63 2.61 2.34 -13.18
N ILE A 64 2.06 2.99 -12.16
CA ILE A 64 1.49 4.35 -12.26
C ILE A 64 2.58 5.44 -12.20
N VAL A 65 3.70 5.16 -11.54
CA VAL A 65 4.78 6.12 -11.28
C VAL A 65 5.89 5.98 -12.31
#